data_AF-E3FKH8-F1
#
_entry.id   AF-E3FKH8-F1
#
_cell.length_a   1.000
_cell.length_b   1.000
_cell.length_c   1.000
_cell.angle_alpha   90.00
_cell.angle_beta   90.00
_cell.angle_gamma   90.00
#
_symmetry.space_group_name_H-M   'P 1'
#
loop_
_entity.id
_entity.type
_entity.pdbx_description
1 polymer ?
#
loop_
_entity_poly.entity_id
_entity_poly.type
_entity_poly.pdbx_seq_one_letter_code
_entity_poly.pdbx_strand_id
1 'polypeptide(L)'
;MCYSSPDLKNWKWVSYPLKPSAHAELASSKIERPKVIYNATTGKYVMWMHYENAADDSLGRVAVASSRSVCGSYTYHGRFRPLGYESRDMTVFKVHLSGRPLEREPAR
;
A
#
# COMPACT_ATOMS: atom_id res chain seq x y z
N MET A 1 6.24 -8.75 -5.13
CA MET A 1 7.66 -8.77 -5.56
C MET A 1 8.11 -7.36 -5.84
N CYS A 2 9.41 -7.05 -5.69
CA CYS A 2 9.99 -5.76 -6.07
C CYS A 2 11.06 -5.97 -7.14
N TYR A 3 11.00 -5.16 -8.19
CA TYR A 3 12.00 -5.11 -9.25
C TYR A 3 12.45 -3.67 -9.44
N SER A 4 13.71 -3.47 -9.82
CA SER A 4 14.28 -2.17 -10.14
C SER A 4 14.81 -2.16 -11.55
N SER A 5 14.64 -1.04 -12.25
CA SER A 5 15.16 -0.83 -13.59
C SER A 5 15.53 0.64 -13.77
N PRO A 6 16.71 0.95 -14.35
CA PRO A 6 17.05 2.33 -14.72
C PRO A 6 16.38 2.77 -16.04
N ASP A 7 15.89 1.84 -16.85
CA ASP A 7 15.44 2.07 -18.22
C ASP A 7 14.00 1.59 -18.51
N LEU A 8 13.31 1.07 -17.50
CA LEU A 8 11.96 0.49 -17.56
C LEU A 8 11.83 -0.73 -18.49
N LYS A 9 12.94 -1.30 -18.96
CA LYS A 9 12.99 -2.45 -19.87
C LYS A 9 13.73 -3.63 -19.26
N ASN A 10 14.91 -3.39 -18.71
CA ASN A 10 15.75 -4.40 -18.07
C ASN A 10 15.49 -4.39 -16.56
N TRP A 11 14.86 -5.44 -16.04
CA TRP A 11 14.41 -5.50 -14.65
C TRP A 11 15.26 -6.44 -13.81
N LYS A 12 15.83 -5.92 -12.73
CA LYS A 12 16.53 -6.70 -11.70
C LYS A 12 15.57 -7.00 -10.56
N TRP A 13 15.45 -8.29 -10.19
CA TRP A 13 14.76 -8.67 -8.96
C TRP A 13 15.50 -8.12 -7.74
N VAL A 14 14.75 -7.58 -6.77
CA VAL A 14 15.32 -7.00 -5.54
C VAL A 14 14.90 -7.77 -4.30
N SER A 15 13.59 -7.97 -4.10
CA SER A 15 13.07 -8.56 -2.86
C SER A 15 11.59 -8.96 -2.93
N TYR A 16 11.09 -9.53 -1.84
CA TYR A 16 9.67 -9.58 -1.48
C TYR A 16 9.40 -8.56 -0.35
N PRO A 17 8.83 -7.38 -0.66
CA PRO A 17 8.71 -6.30 0.33
C PRO A 17 7.72 -6.61 1.46
N LEU A 18 6.60 -7.25 1.13
CA LEU A 18 5.63 -7.75 2.10
C LEU A 18 5.50 -9.27 1.88
N LYS A 19 5.66 -10.03 2.96
CA LYS A 19 5.63 -11.50 2.96
C LYS A 19 4.40 -11.99 3.73
N PRO A 20 3.83 -13.16 3.40
CA PRO A 20 2.76 -13.77 4.20
C PRO A 20 3.14 -13.97 5.68
N SER A 21 4.44 -14.19 5.96
CA SER A 21 4.96 -14.34 7.31
C SER A 21 5.11 -13.03 8.10
N ALA A 22 4.84 -11.87 7.50
CA ALA A 22 5.02 -10.58 8.17
C ALA A 22 3.94 -10.31 9.24
N HIS A 23 2.79 -10.99 9.16
CA HIS A 23 1.70 -10.88 10.12
C HIS A 23 0.75 -12.08 10.00
N ALA A 24 0.11 -12.50 11.10
CA ALA A 24 -0.80 -13.66 11.10
C ALA A 24 -1.97 -13.50 10.11
N GLU A 25 -2.54 -12.30 9.99
CA GLU A 25 -3.60 -12.01 9.01
C GLU A 25 -3.13 -12.24 7.56
N LEU A 26 -1.85 -12.00 7.25
CA LEU A 26 -1.33 -12.14 5.89
C LEU A 26 -1.11 -13.59 5.48
N ALA A 27 -0.98 -14.51 6.44
CA ALA A 27 -0.69 -15.92 6.18
C ALA A 27 -1.79 -16.63 5.36
N SER A 28 -3.04 -16.16 5.48
CA SER A 28 -4.20 -16.69 4.75
C SER A 28 -5.02 -15.55 4.14
N SER A 29 -4.35 -14.77 3.29
CA SER A 29 -4.94 -13.61 2.61
C SER A 29 -4.73 -13.67 1.10
N LYS A 30 -5.61 -12.99 0.37
CA LYS A 30 -5.37 -12.56 -1.01
C LYS A 30 -5.02 -11.07 -0.97
N ILE A 31 -3.82 -10.74 -1.44
CA ILE A 31 -3.33 -9.37 -1.53
C ILE A 31 -3.25 -8.97 -3.00
N GLU A 32 -4.00 -7.96 -3.38
CA GLU A 32 -4.16 -7.56 -4.77
C GLU A 32 -3.79 -6.09 -4.99
N ARG A 33 -3.36 -5.80 -6.23
CA ARG A 33 -3.11 -4.44 -6.73
C ARG A 33 -2.25 -3.53 -5.82
N PRO A 34 -1.13 -4.00 -5.22
CA PRO A 34 -0.33 -3.16 -4.34
C PRO A 34 0.16 -1.91 -5.07
N LYS A 35 0.00 -0.74 -4.44
CA LYS A 35 0.56 0.55 -4.87
C LYS A 35 1.43 1.12 -3.78
N VAL A 36 2.55 1.73 -4.16
CA VAL A 36 3.49 2.33 -3.20
C VAL A 36 3.66 3.82 -3.54
N ILE A 37 3.50 4.68 -2.53
CA ILE A 37 3.79 6.12 -2.62
C ILE A 37 4.76 6.54 -1.53
N TYR A 38 5.64 7.49 -1.84
CA TYR A 38 6.56 8.06 -0.86
C TYR A 38 5.93 9.25 -0.12
N ASN A 39 5.97 9.22 1.21
CA ASN A 39 5.60 10.31 2.09
C ASN A 39 6.87 11.08 2.52
N ALA A 40 7.04 12.28 1.99
CA ALA A 40 8.23 13.10 2.25
C ALA A 40 8.32 13.60 3.70
N THR A 41 7.19 13.86 4.35
CA THR A 41 7.14 14.31 5.75
C THR A 41 7.68 13.25 6.71
N THR A 42 7.44 11.96 6.40
CA THR A 42 7.86 10.85 7.29
C THR A 42 9.08 10.09 6.79
N GLY A 43 9.52 10.34 5.55
CA GLY A 43 10.60 9.60 4.91
C GLY A 43 10.26 8.12 4.63
N LYS A 44 8.97 7.77 4.57
CA LYS A 44 8.52 6.39 4.40
C LYS A 44 7.83 6.17 3.06
N TYR A 45 8.01 4.98 2.52
CA TYR A 45 7.17 4.41 1.49
C TYR A 45 5.96 3.75 2.15
N VAL A 46 4.76 4.10 1.68
CA VAL A 46 3.48 3.56 2.16
C VAL A 46 2.88 2.72 1.04
N MET A 47 2.65 1.45 1.33
CA MET A 47 1.97 0.51 0.45
C MET A 47 0.50 0.44 0.82
N TRP A 48 -0.36 0.66 -0.17
CA TRP A 48 -1.80 0.40 -0.11
C TRP A 48 -2.13 -0.77 -1.02
N MET A 49 -3.00 -1.66 -0.56
CA MET A 49 -3.39 -2.85 -1.31
C MET A 49 -4.83 -3.23 -1.01
N HIS A 50 -5.45 -3.96 -1.93
CA HIS A 50 -6.71 -4.65 -1.67
C HIS A 50 -6.42 -5.93 -0.88
N TYR A 51 -7.25 -6.19 0.11
CA TYR A 51 -7.17 -7.33 1.01
C TYR A 51 -8.48 -8.12 0.98
N GLU A 52 -8.35 -9.42 0.76
CA GLU A 52 -9.38 -10.44 1.06
C GLU A 52 -8.79 -11.54 1.95
N ASN A 53 -9.66 -12.33 2.57
CA ASN A 53 -9.26 -13.61 3.18
C ASN A 53 -9.00 -14.64 2.06
N ALA A 54 -8.42 -15.79 2.37
CA ALA A 54 -8.15 -16.80 1.34
C ALA A 54 -9.39 -17.59 0.86
N ALA A 55 -10.50 -17.59 1.62
CA ALA A 55 -11.67 -18.41 1.35
C ALA A 55 -12.62 -17.81 0.29
N ASP A 56 -12.85 -16.49 0.33
CA ASP A 56 -13.79 -15.80 -0.56
C ASP A 56 -13.42 -14.31 -0.76
N ASP A 57 -14.23 -13.57 -1.52
CA ASP A 57 -14.06 -12.13 -1.82
C ASP A 57 -15.05 -11.24 -1.04
N SER A 58 -15.46 -11.69 0.15
CA SER A 58 -16.53 -11.07 0.94
C SER A 58 -16.08 -9.86 1.77
N LEU A 59 -14.78 -9.65 2.01
CA LEU A 59 -14.32 -8.64 2.94
C LEU A 59 -14.28 -7.25 2.31
N GLY A 60 -13.79 -7.11 1.08
CA GLY A 60 -13.67 -5.83 0.38
C GLY A 60 -12.90 -4.80 1.22
N ARG A 61 -11.68 -5.11 1.65
CA ARG A 61 -10.89 -4.25 2.56
C ARG A 61 -9.68 -3.65 1.87
N VAL A 62 -9.25 -2.48 2.33
CA VAL A 62 -7.89 -2.00 2.10
C VAL A 62 -6.96 -2.50 3.20
N ALA A 63 -5.70 -2.70 2.86
CA ALA A 63 -4.60 -2.94 3.80
C ALA A 63 -3.49 -1.91 3.60
N VAL A 64 -2.79 -1.58 4.71
CA VAL A 64 -1.71 -0.59 4.71
C VAL A 64 -0.45 -1.19 5.31
N ALA A 65 0.69 -0.92 4.68
CA ALA A 65 2.01 -1.25 5.20
C ALA A 65 3.02 -0.13 4.91
N SER A 66 4.14 -0.06 5.64
CA SER A 66 5.17 0.96 5.36
C SER A 66 6.61 0.45 5.53
N SER A 67 7.54 1.05 4.79
CA SER A 67 8.99 0.83 4.94
C SER A 67 9.78 2.12 4.75
N ARG A 68 11.03 2.16 5.23
CA ARG A 68 11.99 3.24 4.93
C ARG A 68 12.68 3.06 3.56
N SER A 69 12.53 1.90 2.92
CA SER A 69 13.07 1.61 1.59
C SER A 69 11.97 1.07 0.67
N VAL A 70 11.94 1.51 -0.59
CA VAL A 70 10.89 1.14 -1.56
C VAL A 70 10.77 -0.37 -1.75
N CYS A 71 11.91 -1.07 -1.77
CA CYS A 71 11.99 -2.54 -1.84
C CYS A 71 12.44 -3.16 -0.50
N GLY A 72 12.39 -2.42 0.61
CA GLY A 72 12.72 -2.93 1.94
C GLY A 72 11.64 -3.87 2.49
N SER A 73 11.84 -4.37 3.71
CA SER A 73 10.79 -5.08 4.44
C SER A 73 9.73 -4.09 4.93
N TYR A 74 8.46 -4.38 4.64
CA TYR A 74 7.32 -3.56 5.03
C TYR A 74 6.73 -4.06 6.34
N THR A 75 6.46 -3.13 7.25
CA THR A 75 5.67 -3.36 8.46
C THR A 75 4.20 -3.22 8.10
N TYR A 76 3.40 -4.27 8.32
CA TYR A 76 1.96 -4.27 8.13
C TYR A 76 1.24 -3.55 9.27
N HIS A 77 0.26 -2.71 8.95
CA HIS A 77 -0.47 -1.88 9.92
C HIS A 77 -1.94 -2.27 10.08
N GLY A 78 -2.40 -3.31 9.39
CA GLY A 78 -3.78 -3.79 9.43
C GLY A 78 -4.58 -3.55 8.16
N ARG A 79 -5.81 -4.05 8.19
CA ARG A 79 -6.84 -3.89 7.15
C ARG A 79 -8.10 -3.22 7.68
N PHE A 80 -8.86 -2.55 6.83
CA PHE A 80 -10.14 -1.94 7.21
C PHE A 80 -11.02 -1.65 5.99
N ARG A 81 -12.29 -1.33 6.24
CA ARG A 81 -13.21 -0.76 5.25
C ARG A 81 -13.16 0.77 5.37
N PRO A 82 -12.68 1.51 4.35
CA PRO A 82 -12.62 2.97 4.42
C PRO A 82 -14.02 3.56 4.64
N LEU A 83 -14.20 4.28 5.74
CA LEU A 83 -15.50 4.84 6.15
C LEU A 83 -16.63 3.77 6.24
N GLY A 84 -16.27 2.50 6.42
CA GLY A 84 -17.22 1.38 6.44
C GLY A 84 -17.61 0.82 5.06
N TYR A 85 -17.17 1.42 3.96
CA TYR A 85 -17.46 0.94 2.60
C TYR A 85 -16.50 -0.15 2.13
N GLU A 86 -17.01 -0.97 1.21
CA GLU A 86 -16.17 -1.94 0.51
C GLU A 86 -15.15 -1.24 -0.38
N SER A 87 -13.95 -1.81 -0.40
CA SER A 87 -12.87 -1.41 -1.29
C SER A 87 -12.25 -2.67 -1.88
N ARG A 88 -12.50 -2.90 -3.17
CA ARG A 88 -11.90 -3.99 -3.95
C ARG A 88 -10.79 -3.42 -4.83
N ASP A 89 -11.00 -3.39 -6.15
CA ASP A 89 -10.12 -2.72 -7.09
C ASP A 89 -9.81 -1.29 -6.65
N MET A 90 -8.53 -1.01 -6.43
CA MET A 90 -8.07 0.26 -5.88
C MET A 90 -6.78 0.76 -6.54
N THR A 91 -6.61 2.08 -6.45
CA THR A 91 -5.35 2.77 -6.75
C THR A 91 -5.13 3.90 -5.74
N VAL A 92 -3.91 4.44 -5.72
CA VAL A 92 -3.58 5.64 -4.93
C VAL A 92 -3.15 6.74 -5.89
N PHE A 93 -3.45 7.97 -5.49
CA PHE A 93 -2.99 9.16 -6.19
C PHE A 93 -2.36 10.11 -5.17
N LYS A 94 -1.16 10.59 -5.48
CA LYS A 94 -0.50 11.62 -4.68
C LYS A 94 -0.55 12.92 -5.48
N VAL A 95 -1.33 13.87 -4.98
CA VAL A 95 -1.39 15.22 -5.55
C VAL A 95 -0.03 15.89 -5.38
N HIS A 96 0.47 16.52 -6.44
CA HIS A 96 1.56 17.48 -6.34
C HIS A 96 0.95 18.87 -6.13
N LEU A 97 1.16 19.45 -4.95
CA LEU A 97 0.71 20.80 -4.66
C LEU A 97 1.84 21.76 -5.00
N SER A 98 1.70 22.48 -6.11
CA SER A 98 2.58 23.59 -6.48
C SER A 98 2.30 24.79 -5.56
N GLY A 99 2.94 24.81 -4.39
CA GLY A 99 3.10 26.02 -3.56
C GLY A 99 1.84 26.67 -2.97
N ARG A 100 0.64 26.09 -3.11
CA ARG A 100 -0.57 26.59 -2.43
C ARG A 100 -0.80 25.83 -1.12
N PRO A 101 -0.89 26.52 0.04
CA PRO A 101 -1.28 25.89 1.29
C PRO A 101 -2.64 25.21 1.13
N LEU A 102 -2.79 24.01 1.69
CA LEU A 102 -4.11 23.40 1.85
C LEU A 102 -4.89 24.24 2.85
N GLU A 103 -5.89 24.97 2.37
CA GLU A 103 -6.96 25.48 3.21
C GLU A 103 -7.61 24.25 3.86
N ARG A 104 -7.42 24.09 5.18
CA ARG A 104 -8.10 23.04 5.93
C ARG A 104 -9.55 23.46 6.02
N GLU A 105 -10.43 22.83 5.26
CA GLU A 105 -11.86 22.96 5.49
C GLU A 105 -12.16 22.45 6.92
N PRO A 106 -12.86 23.23 7.76
CA PRO A 106 -13.17 22.79 9.12
C PRO A 106 -14.04 21.53 9.05
N ALA A 107 -13.73 20.56 9.91
CA ALA A 107 -14.51 19.33 10.05
C ALA A 107 -15.98 19.68 10.33
N ARG A 108 -16.90 19.07 9.57
CA ARG A 108 -18.33 19.05 9.90
C ARG A 108 -18.59 18.07 11.03
#